data_AF-A0A292ZMG2-F1
#
_entry.id   AF-A0A292ZMG2-F1
#
_cell.length_a   1.000
_cell.length_b   1.000
_cell.length_c   1.000
_cell.angle_alpha   90.00
_cell.angle_beta   90.00
_cell.angle_gamma   90.00
#
_symmetry.space_group_name_H-M   'P 1'
#
loop_
_entity.id
_entity.type
_entity.pdbx_description
1 polymer ?
#
loop_
_entity_poly.entity_id
_entity_poly.type
_entity_poly.pdbx_seq_one_letter_code
_entity_poly.pdbx_strand_id
1 'polypeptide(L)' 'MLDRQYRATLDEPVGMLGDITPRAAVQTAAGRHRVAGWLKHLENRSSQLDANDPMATYDFTWIWRELGIENLRK' A
#
# COMPACT_ATOMS: atom_id res chain seq x y z
N MET A 1 6.38 -8.86 11.67
CA MET A 1 5.54 -9.92 11.06
C MET A 1 4.65 -9.36 9.96
N LEU A 2 4.03 -8.20 10.18
CA LEU A 2 3.21 -7.50 9.18
C LEU A 2 4.01 -7.03 7.95
N ASP A 3 5.25 -6.57 8.12
CA ASP A 3 6.11 -6.12 7.02
C ASP A 3 6.29 -7.19 5.94
N ARG A 4 6.46 -8.46 6.36
CA ARG A 4 6.61 -9.60 5.45
C ARG A 4 5.31 -9.88 4.71
N GLN A 5 4.18 -9.82 5.41
CA GLN A 5 2.86 -10.04 4.83
C GLN A 5 2.54 -8.96 3.80
N TYR A 6 2.77 -7.70 4.15
CA TYR A 6 2.59 -6.58 3.23
C TYR A 6 3.56 -6.63 2.06
N ARG A 7 4.83 -7.03 2.25
CA ARG A 7 5.75 -7.26 1.13
C ARG A 7 5.23 -8.33 0.18
N ALA A 8 4.68 -9.42 0.69
CA ALA A 8 4.04 -10.42 -0.16
C ALA A 8 2.88 -9.81 -0.96
N THR A 9 2.06 -8.96 -0.35
CA THR A 9 1.00 -8.21 -1.07
C THR A 9 1.55 -7.29 -2.16
N LEU A 10 2.77 -6.75 -2.01
CA LEU A 10 3.42 -5.95 -3.07
C LEU A 10 3.87 -6.78 -4.28
N ASP A 11 4.03 -8.09 -4.08
CA ASP A 11 4.39 -9.06 -5.10
C ASP A 11 3.16 -9.82 -5.65
N GLU A 12 1.98 -9.61 -5.07
CA GLU A 12 0.72 -10.18 -5.54
C GLU A 12 -0.06 -9.22 -6.46
N PRO A 13 -0.78 -9.75 -7.46
CA PRO A 13 -1.67 -8.94 -8.29
C PRO A 13 -2.80 -8.35 -7.47
N VAL A 14 -2.98 -7.03 -7.54
CA VAL A 14 -4.06 -6.35 -6.85
C VAL A 14 -5.10 -5.91 -7.87
N GLY A 15 -6.32 -6.42 -7.76
CA GLY A 15 -7.41 -6.08 -8.68
C GLY A 15 -7.70 -4.58 -8.76
N MET A 16 -7.54 -3.84 -7.65
CA MET A 16 -7.67 -2.38 -7.62
C MET A 16 -6.63 -1.64 -8.49
N LEU A 17 -5.49 -2.29 -8.80
CA LEU A 17 -4.45 -1.76 -9.68
C LEU A 17 -4.62 -2.19 -11.14
N GLY A 18 -5.59 -3.07 -11.43
CA GLY A 18 -5.83 -3.66 -12.75
C GLY A 18 -5.12 -5.00 -12.92
N ASP A 19 -5.20 -5.87 -11.91
CA ASP A 19 -4.60 -7.22 -11.90
C ASP A 19 -3.08 -7.25 -12.13
N ILE A 20 -2.41 -6.19 -11.66
CA ILE A 20 -0.95 -6.07 -11.65
C ILE A 20 -0.45 -5.89 -10.22
N THR A 21 0.82 -6.20 -10.01
CA THR A 21 1.45 -6.03 -8.69
C THR A 21 1.70 -4.54 -8.41
N PRO A 22 1.63 -4.11 -7.13
CA PRO A 22 2.01 -2.75 -6.74
C PRO A 22 3.40 -2.34 -7.26
N ARG A 23 4.39 -3.25 -7.22
CA ARG A 23 5.73 -3.01 -7.76
C ARG A 23 5.75 -2.81 -9.28
N ALA A 24 4.92 -3.52 -10.03
CA ALA A 24 4.78 -3.31 -11.47
C ALA A 24 4.05 -1.98 -11.77
N ALA A 25 3.01 -1.66 -11.02
CA ALA A 25 2.20 -0.47 -11.22
C ALA A 25 3.03 0.82 -11.06
N VAL A 26 3.91 0.91 -10.06
CA VAL A 26 4.73 2.11 -9.82
C VAL A 26 5.75 2.44 -10.92
N GLN A 27 5.94 1.55 -11.91
CA GLN A 27 6.82 1.83 -13.06
C GLN A 27 6.27 2.95 -13.95
N THR A 28 4.96 3.23 -13.90
CA THR A 28 4.34 4.30 -14.70
C THR A 28 3.82 5.43 -13.80
N ALA A 29 3.82 6.66 -14.29
CA ALA A 29 3.27 7.80 -13.53
C ALA A 29 1.79 7.58 -13.14
N ALA A 30 0.98 7.07 -14.08
CA ALA A 30 -0.42 6.74 -13.81
C ALA A 30 -0.57 5.64 -12.77
N GLY A 31 0.25 4.59 -12.84
CA GLY A 31 0.23 3.50 -11.86
C GLY A 31 0.71 3.94 -10.48
N ARG A 32 1.68 4.85 -10.36
CA ARG A 32 2.05 5.47 -9.06
C ARG A 32 0.86 6.14 -8.38
N HIS A 33 0.03 6.89 -9.12
CA HIS A 33 -1.18 7.49 -8.58
C HIS A 33 -2.21 6.45 -8.14
N ARG A 34 -2.38 5.34 -8.90
CA ARG A 34 -3.27 4.24 -8.50
C ARG A 34 -2.80 3.55 -7.23
N VAL A 35 -1.50 3.25 -7.14
CA VAL A 35 -0.89 2.62 -5.96
C VAL A 35 -1.00 3.53 -4.74
N ALA A 36 -0.79 4.84 -4.91
CA ALA A 36 -0.99 5.81 -3.84
C ALA A 36 -2.45 5.82 -3.34
N GLY A 37 -3.43 5.80 -4.25
CA GLY A 37 -4.85 5.71 -3.89
C GLY A 37 -5.19 4.39 -3.15
N TRP A 38 -4.65 3.28 -3.64
CA TRP A 38 -4.80 1.97 -2.99
C TRP A 38 -4.19 1.94 -1.59
N LEU A 39 -2.99 2.50 -1.40
CA LEU A 39 -2.34 2.60 -0.09
C LEU A 39 -3.12 3.46 0.88
N LYS A 40 -3.61 4.64 0.46
CA LYS A 40 -4.48 5.48 1.29
C LYS A 40 -5.76 4.76 1.70
N HIS A 41 -6.33 3.97 0.79
CA HIS A 41 -7.51 3.16 1.08
C HIS A 41 -7.21 2.02 2.08
N LEU A 42 -6.03 1.41 2.00
CA LEU A 42 -5.55 0.41 2.95
C LEU A 42 -5.32 1.03 4.34
N GLU A 43 -4.63 2.17 4.42
CA GLU A 43 -4.41 2.93 5.65
C GLU A 43 -5.74 3.33 6.32
N ASN A 44 -6.71 3.81 5.53
CA ASN A 44 -8.03 4.20 6.03
C ASN A 44 -8.88 3.00 6.48
N ARG A 45 -8.72 1.83 5.85
CA ARG A 45 -9.36 0.61 6.33
C ARG A 45 -8.73 0.13 7.64
N SER A 46 -7.40 0.21 7.73
CA SER A 46 -6.68 -0.14 8.94
C SER A 46 -7.04 0.75 10.12
N SER A 47 -7.21 2.06 9.92
CA SER A 47 -7.64 2.99 10.99
C SER A 47 -9.09 2.77 11.45
N GLN A 48 -9.91 2.09 10.65
CA GLN A 48 -11.28 1.70 11.00
C GLN A 48 -11.37 0.37 11.75
N LEU A 49 -10.26 -0.39 11.83
CA LEU A 49 -10.19 -1.59 12.65
C LEU A 49 -10.19 -1.22 14.13
N ASP A 50 -10.57 -2.18 14.97
CA ASP A 50 -10.62 -2.01 16.43
C ASP A 50 -9.25 -1.51 16.94
N ALA A 51 -9.23 -0.60 17.92
CA ALA A 51 -7.99 0.01 18.40
C ALA A 51 -7.05 -1.01 19.07
N ASN A 52 -7.57 -2.19 19.43
CA ASN A 52 -6.78 -3.33 19.91
C ASN A 52 -6.16 -4.17 18.78
N ASP A 53 -6.50 -3.92 17.51
CA ASP A 53 -5.91 -4.58 16.37
C ASP A 53 -4.50 -4.00 16.11
N PRO A 54 -3.45 -4.84 16.10
CA PRO A 54 -2.09 -4.40 15.77
C PRO A 54 -2.00 -3.69 14.41
N MET A 55 -2.97 -3.93 13.52
CA MET A 55 -3.05 -3.29 12.22
C MET A 55 -3.53 -1.82 12.28
N ALA A 56 -4.27 -1.43 13.32
CA ALA A 56 -4.81 -0.07 13.46
C ALA A 56 -3.73 0.98 13.73
N THR A 57 -2.58 0.56 14.25
CA THR A 57 -1.42 1.42 14.54
C THR A 57 -0.23 1.16 13.61
N TYR A 58 -0.42 0.35 12.57
CA TYR A 58 0.65 -0.05 11.69
C TYR A 58 1.15 1.12 10.83
N ASP A 59 2.46 1.30 10.79
CA ASP A 59 3.07 2.34 9.97
C ASP A 59 3.28 1.84 8.54
N PHE A 60 2.48 2.36 7.60
CA PHE A 60 2.61 2.07 6.18
C PHE A 60 3.69 2.91 5.48
N THR A 61 4.34 3.86 6.17
CA THR A 61 5.36 4.77 5.60
C THR A 61 6.46 4.01 4.86
N TRP A 62 6.88 2.85 5.36
CA TRP A 62 7.92 2.05 4.69
C TRP A 62 7.47 1.53 3.32
N ILE A 63 6.18 1.27 3.09
CA ILE A 63 5.68 0.82 1.78
C ILE A 63 5.77 1.97 0.77
N TRP A 64 5.38 3.17 1.18
CA TRP A 64 5.50 4.37 0.35
C TRP A 64 6.95 4.62 -0.08
N ARG A 65 7.90 4.41 0.84
CA ARG A 65 9.34 4.51 0.59
C ARG A 65 9.85 3.38 -0.32
N GLU A 66 9.49 2.13 -0.03
CA GLU A 66 9.92 0.95 -0.80
C GLU A 66 9.45 1.05 -2.26
N LEU A 67 8.27 1.61 -2.49
CA LEU A 67 7.71 1.82 -3.82
C LEU A 67 8.12 3.14 -4.49
N GLY A 68 8.86 4.01 -3.80
CA GLY A 68 9.34 5.29 -4.33
C GLY A 68 8.23 6.30 -4.65
N ILE A 69 7.10 6.22 -3.94
CA ILE A 69 5.91 7.07 -4.14
C ILE A 69 5.57 7.92 -2.91
N GLU A 70 6.48 8.04 -1.95
CA GLU A 70 6.29 8.85 -0.74
C GLU A 70 5.89 10.31 -1.03
N ASN A 71 6.29 10.84 -2.18
CA ASN A 71 5.90 12.17 -2.64
C ASN A 71 4.38 12.31 -2.91
N LEU A 72 3.67 11.20 -3.14
CA LEU A 72 2.23 11.15 -3.39
C LEU A 72 1.39 10.96 -2.12
N ARG A 73 2.03 10.78 -0.96
CA ARG A 73 1.35 10.62 0.33
C ARG A 73 0.73 11.90 0.88
N LYS A 74 1.07 13.06 0.31
CA LYS A 74 0.56 14.39 0.72
C LYS A 74 -0.96 14.48 0.79
#